data_AF-A0A2V6P2I8-F1
#
_entry.id   AF-A0A2V6P2I8-F1
#
_cell.length_a   1.000
_cell.length_b   1.000
_cell.length_c   1.000
_cell.angle_alpha   90.00
_cell.angle_beta   90.00
_cell.angle_gamma   90.00
#
_symmetry.space_group_name_H-M   'P 1'
#
loop_
_entity.id
_entity.type
_entity.pdbx_description
1 polymer ?
#
loop_
_entity_poly.entity_id
_entity_poly.type
_entity_poly.pdbx_seq_one_letter_code
_entity_poly.pdbx_strand_id
1 'polypeptide(L)'
;MKSHRICLILACVTVAAQAAMAGPAARSVPEARVRVDHHLHEVLNVTGRLGVVLAAPCPTFATAEEWKKFQEARVNDVVLLLAHLEQAWVEAKSVKDDGLRREAKAPRRQVEQGRRLVAKLQTCAEENHASFSPLGVWMRIEREVPQRQAEIALPE
;
A
#
# COMPACT_ATOMS: atom_id res chain seq x y z
N MET A 1 -14.07 -60.02 52.68
CA MET A 1 -13.03 -59.38 53.52
C MET A 1 -11.67 -59.44 52.85
N LYS A 2 -11.28 -58.41 52.10
CA LYS A 2 -10.00 -57.68 52.26
C LYS A 2 -10.01 -56.52 51.27
N SER A 3 -9.79 -55.35 51.84
CA SER A 3 -9.97 -54.04 51.24
C SER A 3 -8.61 -53.45 50.86
N HIS A 4 -8.66 -52.53 49.90
CA HIS A 4 -7.67 -51.50 49.56
C HIS A 4 -6.44 -51.92 48.74
N ARG A 5 -6.29 -51.33 47.55
CA ARG A 5 -5.53 -50.07 47.38
C ARG A 5 -5.76 -49.46 45.99
N ILE A 6 -6.26 -48.23 46.03
CA ILE A 6 -6.27 -47.25 44.95
C ILE A 6 -4.82 -46.83 44.69
N CYS A 7 -4.39 -46.79 43.43
CA CYS A 7 -3.34 -45.86 43.00
C CYS A 7 -3.62 -45.43 41.56
N LEU A 8 -4.23 -44.24 41.45
CA LEU A 8 -4.34 -43.46 40.22
C LEU A 8 -2.92 -43.19 39.70
N ILE A 9 -2.63 -43.52 38.44
CA ILE A 9 -1.54 -42.89 37.71
C ILE A 9 -2.14 -42.27 36.45
N LEU A 10 -2.48 -40.99 36.60
CA LEU A 10 -2.90 -40.09 35.54
C LEU A 10 -1.64 -39.69 34.74
N ALA A 11 -1.38 -40.33 33.61
CA ALA A 11 -0.26 -39.98 32.74
C ALA A 11 -0.70 -38.90 31.74
N CYS A 12 -0.76 -37.64 32.18
CA CYS A 12 -0.79 -36.48 31.29
C CYS A 12 0.63 -36.20 30.78
N VAL A 13 1.00 -36.77 29.64
CA VAL A 13 2.18 -36.32 28.90
C VAL A 13 1.71 -35.31 27.86
N THR A 14 1.63 -34.05 28.27
CA THR A 14 1.51 -32.91 27.34
C THR A 14 2.87 -32.70 26.68
N VAL A 15 3.08 -33.34 25.52
CA VAL A 15 4.20 -32.98 24.64
C VAL A 15 3.97 -31.57 24.14
N ALA A 16 4.87 -30.68 24.54
CA ALA A 16 4.91 -29.29 24.13
C ALA A 16 4.96 -29.19 22.60
N ALA A 17 3.91 -28.63 22.00
CA ALA A 17 3.97 -28.12 20.65
C ALA A 17 4.92 -26.91 20.67
N GLN A 18 6.18 -27.12 20.29
CA GLN A 18 7.05 -26.03 19.87
C GLN A 18 6.49 -25.53 18.54
N ALA A 19 5.52 -24.61 18.62
CA ALA A 19 5.22 -23.72 17.52
C ALA A 19 6.48 -22.87 17.32
N ALA A 20 7.34 -23.31 16.40
CA ALA A 20 8.34 -22.44 15.82
C ALA A 20 7.55 -21.27 15.21
N MET A 21 7.57 -20.13 15.91
CA MET A 21 7.28 -18.83 15.34
C MET A 21 8.39 -18.56 14.32
N ALA A 22 8.33 -19.25 13.19
CA ALA A 22 9.04 -18.87 12.00
C ALA A 22 8.41 -17.52 11.60
N GLY A 23 9.06 -16.42 11.98
CA GLY A 23 8.90 -15.18 11.25
C GLY A 23 9.04 -15.47 9.76
N PRO A 24 8.39 -14.69 8.88
CA PRO A 24 8.45 -14.95 7.44
C PRO A 24 9.90 -15.19 7.04
N ALA A 25 10.16 -16.36 6.43
CA ALA A 25 11.50 -16.75 6.03
C ALA A 25 12.17 -15.58 5.33
N ALA A 26 13.41 -15.25 5.72
CA ALA A 26 14.15 -14.18 5.08
C ALA A 26 14.15 -14.43 3.57
N ARG A 27 13.56 -13.50 2.80
CA ARG A 27 13.40 -13.65 1.36
C ARG A 27 14.76 -13.67 0.70
N SER A 28 14.87 -14.42 -0.39
CA SER A 28 16.05 -14.36 -1.25
C SER A 28 16.04 -13.06 -2.06
N VAL A 29 17.23 -12.62 -2.51
CA VAL A 29 17.34 -11.44 -3.39
C VAL A 29 16.52 -11.60 -4.68
N PRO A 30 16.51 -12.77 -5.37
CA PRO A 30 15.66 -12.97 -6.55
C PRO A 30 14.17 -12.81 -6.28
N GLU A 31 13.64 -13.37 -5.19
CA GLU A 31 12.22 -13.22 -4.83
C GLU A 31 11.87 -11.76 -4.51
N ALA A 32 12.73 -11.07 -3.74
CA ALA A 32 12.55 -9.66 -3.44
C ALA A 32 12.57 -8.80 -4.71
N ARG A 33 13.42 -9.14 -5.68
CA ARG A 33 13.47 -8.44 -6.98
C ARG A 33 12.16 -8.54 -7.74
N VAL A 34 11.59 -9.73 -7.89
CA VAL A 34 10.30 -9.92 -8.59
C VAL A 34 9.21 -9.03 -8.00
N ARG A 35 9.14 -8.95 -6.67
CA ARG A 35 8.13 -8.13 -5.97
C ARG A 35 8.40 -6.63 -6.11
N VAL A 36 9.66 -6.20 -5.99
CA VAL A 36 10.04 -4.80 -6.23
C VAL A 36 9.69 -4.41 -7.67
N ASP A 37 10.09 -5.20 -8.66
CA ASP A 37 9.85 -4.92 -10.07
C ASP A 37 8.34 -4.81 -10.37
N HIS A 38 7.52 -5.68 -9.78
CA HIS A 38 6.06 -5.58 -9.85
C HIS A 38 5.55 -4.22 -9.33
N HIS A 39 5.97 -3.79 -8.14
CA HIS A 39 5.54 -2.49 -7.60
C HIS A 39 6.07 -1.32 -8.42
N LEU A 40 7.29 -1.40 -8.96
CA LEU A 40 7.84 -0.36 -9.81
C LEU A 40 7.10 -0.26 -11.15
N HIS A 41 6.67 -1.39 -11.71
CA HIS A 41 5.79 -1.43 -12.87
C HIS A 41 4.45 -0.75 -12.58
N GLU A 42 3.81 -1.07 -11.45
CA GLU A 42 2.56 -0.43 -11.06
C GLU A 42 2.71 1.07 -10.80
N VAL A 43 3.83 1.51 -10.22
CA VAL A 43 4.15 2.95 -10.09
C VAL A 43 4.16 3.62 -11.47
N LEU A 44 4.75 3.01 -12.49
CA LEU A 44 4.74 3.55 -13.86
C LEU A 44 3.31 3.61 -14.42
N ASN A 45 2.51 2.57 -14.23
CA ASN A 45 1.11 2.54 -14.68
C ASN A 45 0.28 3.64 -14.03
N VAL A 46 0.37 3.79 -12.71
CA VAL A 46 -0.38 4.82 -11.96
C VAL A 46 0.09 6.22 -12.36
N THR A 47 1.40 6.46 -12.43
CA THR A 47 1.95 7.78 -12.83
C THR A 47 1.58 8.16 -14.26
N GLY A 48 1.46 7.19 -15.17
CA GLY A 48 0.91 7.38 -16.51
C GLY A 48 -0.53 7.91 -16.46
N ARG A 49 -1.41 7.26 -15.69
CA ARG A 49 -2.81 7.72 -15.50
C ARG A 49 -2.88 9.11 -14.88
N LEU A 50 -2.06 9.39 -13.87
CA LEU A 50 -1.98 10.72 -13.26
C LEU A 50 -1.49 11.78 -14.26
N GLY A 51 -0.53 11.43 -15.12
CA GLY A 51 -0.02 12.29 -16.18
C GLY A 51 -1.10 12.75 -17.16
N VAL A 52 -1.98 11.83 -17.58
CA VAL A 52 -3.12 12.16 -18.45
C VAL A 52 -4.03 13.20 -17.78
N VAL A 53 -4.38 13.00 -16.52
CA VAL A 53 -5.25 13.92 -15.77
C VAL A 53 -4.56 15.26 -15.56
N LEU A 54 -3.27 15.28 -15.26
CA LEU A 54 -2.48 16.49 -15.10
C LEU A 54 -2.37 17.32 -16.37
N ALA A 55 -2.35 16.69 -17.55
CA ALA A 55 -2.25 17.38 -18.84
C ALA A 55 -3.61 17.88 -19.39
N ALA A 56 -4.71 17.20 -19.08
CA ALA A 56 -6.04 17.54 -19.60
C ALA A 56 -6.60 18.87 -19.01
N PRO A 57 -7.54 19.57 -19.66
CA PRO A 57 -8.31 20.62 -18.99
C PRO A 57 -9.13 20.06 -17.80
N CYS A 58 -9.60 20.94 -16.91
CA CYS A 58 -10.48 20.51 -15.84
C CYS A 58 -11.81 20.00 -16.40
N PRO A 59 -12.24 18.78 -16.04
CA PRO A 59 -13.52 18.26 -16.49
C PRO A 59 -14.66 18.99 -15.76
N THR A 60 -15.74 19.27 -16.49
CA THR A 60 -16.98 19.83 -15.95
C THR A 60 -18.01 18.72 -15.79
N PHE A 61 -18.75 18.71 -14.69
CA PHE A 61 -19.79 17.72 -14.42
C PHE A 61 -21.17 18.37 -14.29
N ALA A 62 -22.22 17.61 -14.60
CA ALA A 62 -23.59 18.09 -14.47
C ALA A 62 -24.05 18.14 -13.01
N THR A 63 -23.45 17.30 -12.16
CA THR A 63 -23.81 17.19 -10.74
C THR A 63 -22.59 17.17 -9.83
N ALA A 64 -22.78 17.62 -8.59
CA ALA A 64 -21.77 17.56 -7.54
C ALA A 64 -21.37 16.11 -7.19
N GLU A 65 -22.27 15.15 -7.37
CA GLU A 65 -22.00 13.73 -7.11
C GLU A 65 -21.01 13.15 -8.13
N GLU A 66 -21.17 13.47 -9.41
CA GLU A 66 -20.25 13.05 -10.47
C GLU A 66 -18.86 13.65 -10.25
N TRP A 67 -18.78 14.94 -9.92
CA TRP A 67 -17.52 15.58 -9.51
C TRP A 67 -16.87 14.85 -8.34
N LYS A 68 -17.64 14.56 -7.28
CA LYS A 68 -17.12 13.86 -6.08
C LYS A 68 -16.60 12.46 -6.43
N LYS A 69 -17.30 11.71 -7.27
CA LYS A 69 -16.84 10.38 -7.74
C LYS A 69 -15.53 10.49 -8.53
N PHE A 70 -15.43 11.45 -9.43
CA PHE A 70 -14.20 11.72 -10.18
C PHE A 70 -13.05 12.07 -9.23
N GLN A 71 -13.26 13.04 -8.34
CA GLN A 71 -12.26 13.49 -7.37
C GLN A 71 -11.79 12.32 -6.49
N GLU A 72 -12.71 11.54 -5.96
CA GLU A 72 -12.40 10.40 -5.11
C GLU A 72 -11.59 9.34 -5.86
N ALA A 73 -11.94 9.04 -7.12
CA ALA A 73 -11.16 8.12 -7.94
C ALA A 73 -9.71 8.63 -8.16
N ARG A 74 -9.54 9.93 -8.38
CA ARG A 74 -8.21 10.54 -8.56
C ARG A 74 -7.39 10.57 -7.28
N VAL A 75 -8.02 10.81 -6.13
CA VAL A 75 -7.34 10.69 -4.84
C VAL A 75 -6.93 9.24 -4.57
N ASN A 76 -7.79 8.27 -4.88
CA ASN A 76 -7.47 6.84 -4.76
C ASN A 76 -6.30 6.42 -5.65
N ASP A 77 -6.16 6.98 -6.85
CA ASP A 77 -4.98 6.76 -7.70
C ASP A 77 -3.69 7.25 -6.99
N VAL A 78 -3.74 8.38 -6.25
CA VAL A 78 -2.57 8.87 -5.47
C VAL A 78 -2.27 7.97 -4.27
N VAL A 79 -3.29 7.50 -3.56
CA VAL A 79 -3.11 6.53 -2.47
C VAL A 79 -2.42 5.27 -3.00
N LEU A 80 -2.88 4.75 -4.13
CA LEU A 80 -2.31 3.56 -4.77
C LEU A 80 -0.84 3.79 -5.19
N LEU A 81 -0.52 4.97 -5.75
CA LEU A 81 0.86 5.34 -6.07
C LEU A 81 1.77 5.26 -4.84
N LEU A 82 1.36 5.91 -3.74
CA LEU A 82 2.16 5.95 -2.52
C LEU A 82 2.26 4.56 -1.87
N ALA A 83 1.20 3.76 -1.91
CA ALA A 83 1.21 2.39 -1.40
C ALA A 83 2.23 1.51 -2.14
N HIS A 84 2.29 1.57 -3.47
CA HIS A 84 3.30 0.83 -4.24
C HIS A 84 4.73 1.34 -3.99
N LEU A 85 4.93 2.65 -3.86
CA LEU A 85 6.24 3.22 -3.53
C LEU A 85 6.75 2.75 -2.16
N GLU A 86 5.86 2.73 -1.15
CA GLU A 86 6.21 2.24 0.18
C GLU A 86 6.41 0.71 0.19
N GLN A 87 5.57 -0.05 -0.52
CA GLN A 87 5.74 -1.51 -0.59
C GLN A 87 7.03 -1.90 -1.32
N ALA A 88 7.38 -1.25 -2.43
CA ALA A 88 8.66 -1.48 -3.11
C ALA A 88 9.85 -1.28 -2.14
N TRP A 89 9.77 -0.26 -1.27
CA TRP A 89 10.81 -0.01 -0.27
C TRP A 89 10.82 -1.05 0.85
N VAL A 90 9.66 -1.52 1.30
CA VAL A 90 9.56 -2.62 2.28
C VAL A 90 10.17 -3.90 1.73
N GLU A 91 9.82 -4.28 0.51
CA GLU A 91 10.36 -5.47 -0.17
C GLU A 91 11.87 -5.37 -0.36
N ALA A 92 12.38 -4.22 -0.84
CA ALA A 92 13.81 -4.01 -1.02
C ALA A 92 14.61 -4.05 0.30
N LYS A 93 14.01 -3.59 1.41
CA LYS A 93 14.64 -3.65 2.75
C LYS A 93 14.65 -5.04 3.36
N SER A 94 13.85 -5.98 2.85
CA SER A 94 13.80 -7.35 3.37
C SER A 94 15.10 -8.12 3.09
N VAL A 95 15.94 -7.61 2.18
CA VAL A 95 17.24 -8.20 1.79
C VAL A 95 18.37 -7.16 1.92
N LYS A 96 19.61 -7.64 2.04
CA LYS A 96 20.82 -6.80 2.12
C LYS A 96 21.39 -6.51 0.72
N ASP A 97 20.60 -5.91 -0.16
CA ASP A 97 21.02 -5.52 -1.51
C ASP A 97 20.91 -4.00 -1.72
N ASP A 98 22.04 -3.33 -1.92
CA ASP A 98 22.09 -1.87 -2.11
C ASP A 98 21.57 -1.42 -3.47
N GLY A 99 21.73 -2.23 -4.51
CA GLY A 99 21.21 -1.94 -5.84
C GLY A 99 19.70 -1.89 -5.83
N LEU A 100 19.08 -2.95 -5.30
CA LEU A 100 17.64 -3.07 -5.14
C LEU A 100 17.05 -1.93 -4.29
N ARG A 101 17.72 -1.57 -3.18
CA ARG A 101 17.30 -0.42 -2.36
C ARG A 101 17.37 0.91 -3.10
N ARG A 102 18.42 1.13 -3.91
CA ARG A 102 18.53 2.35 -4.74
C ARG A 102 17.43 2.42 -5.78
N GLU A 103 17.14 1.31 -6.46
CA GLU A 103 16.09 1.22 -7.47
C GLU A 103 14.70 1.45 -6.87
N ALA A 104 14.38 0.82 -5.74
CA ALA A 104 13.10 1.04 -5.05
C ALA A 104 12.94 2.49 -4.53
N LYS A 105 14.04 3.17 -4.19
CA LYS A 105 14.02 4.54 -3.70
C LYS A 105 13.85 5.58 -4.82
N ALA A 106 14.41 5.34 -6.01
CA ALA A 106 14.47 6.34 -7.08
C ALA A 106 13.07 6.88 -7.51
N PRO A 107 12.01 6.06 -7.60
CA PRO A 107 10.68 6.54 -7.96
C PRO A 107 9.95 7.34 -6.88
N ARG A 108 10.49 7.49 -5.66
CA ARG A 108 9.85 8.32 -4.62
C ARG A 108 9.70 9.80 -5.01
N ARG A 109 10.47 10.28 -6.00
CA ARG A 109 10.23 11.60 -6.62
C ARG A 109 8.82 11.75 -7.20
N GLN A 110 8.13 10.66 -7.51
CA GLN A 110 6.75 10.66 -8.02
C GLN A 110 5.72 11.05 -6.96
N VAL A 111 6.08 11.11 -5.68
CA VAL A 111 5.24 11.73 -4.64
C VAL A 111 4.87 13.16 -5.03
N GLU A 112 5.78 13.91 -5.65
CA GLU A 112 5.51 15.25 -6.17
C GLU A 112 4.45 15.27 -7.27
N GLN A 113 4.33 14.20 -8.07
CA GLN A 113 3.26 14.08 -9.05
C GLN A 113 1.89 13.92 -8.36
N GLY A 114 1.84 13.15 -7.27
CA GLY A 114 0.65 13.07 -6.42
C GLY A 114 0.26 14.44 -5.83
N ARG A 115 1.25 15.19 -5.31
CA ARG A 115 1.03 16.56 -4.80
C ARG A 115 0.49 17.50 -5.89
N ARG A 116 1.07 17.46 -7.09
CA ARG A 116 0.58 18.22 -8.24
C ARG A 116 -0.86 17.85 -8.60
N LEU A 117 -1.22 16.57 -8.53
CA LEU A 117 -2.60 16.15 -8.80
C LEU A 117 -3.56 16.73 -7.76
N VAL A 118 -3.21 16.67 -6.47
CA VAL A 118 -4.05 17.24 -5.40
C VAL A 118 -4.21 18.75 -5.58
N ALA A 119 -3.14 19.46 -5.92
CA ALA A 119 -3.23 20.89 -6.25
C ALA A 119 -4.14 21.15 -7.46
N LYS A 120 -4.03 20.33 -8.52
CA LYS A 120 -4.91 20.43 -9.68
C LYS A 120 -6.38 20.18 -9.34
N LEU A 121 -6.67 19.19 -8.50
CA LEU A 121 -8.04 18.89 -8.08
C LEU A 121 -8.67 20.06 -7.33
N GLN A 122 -7.88 20.87 -6.61
CA GLN A 122 -8.36 22.12 -6.02
C GLN A 122 -8.84 23.09 -7.10
N THR A 123 -8.00 23.36 -8.12
CA THR A 123 -8.38 24.25 -9.22
C THR A 123 -9.62 23.74 -9.95
N CYS A 124 -9.70 22.45 -10.24
CA CYS A 124 -10.87 21.88 -10.91
C CYS A 124 -12.14 21.89 -10.02
N ALA A 125 -11.99 21.84 -8.69
CA ALA A 125 -13.12 21.95 -7.78
C ALA A 125 -13.78 23.34 -7.87
N GLU A 126 -12.97 24.40 -7.96
CA GLU A 126 -13.45 25.77 -8.11
C GLU A 126 -14.30 25.93 -9.37
N GLU A 127 -13.86 25.35 -10.49
CA GLU A 127 -14.60 25.33 -11.77
C GLU A 127 -15.91 24.52 -11.70
N ASN A 128 -15.98 23.52 -10.82
CA ASN A 128 -17.18 22.73 -10.56
C ASN A 128 -18.02 23.26 -9.39
N HIS A 129 -17.74 24.48 -8.92
CA HIS A 129 -18.41 25.12 -7.77
C HIS A 129 -18.40 24.25 -6.49
N ALA A 130 -17.34 23.47 -6.30
CA ALA A 130 -17.14 22.57 -5.18
C ALA A 130 -16.00 23.06 -4.26
N SER A 131 -16.10 22.74 -2.97
CA SER A 131 -15.02 23.00 -2.02
C SER A 131 -13.99 21.86 -2.04
N PHE A 132 -12.71 22.21 -1.88
CA PHE A 132 -11.62 21.25 -1.80
C PHE A 132 -10.55 21.73 -0.82
N SER A 133 -10.11 20.86 0.08
CA SER A 133 -9.01 21.14 1.02
C SER A 133 -7.78 20.31 0.64
N PRO A 134 -6.76 20.89 -0.02
CA PRO A 134 -5.55 20.16 -0.40
C PRO A 134 -4.87 19.50 0.79
N LEU A 135 -4.73 20.24 1.90
CA LEU A 135 -4.09 19.74 3.11
C LEU A 135 -4.93 18.61 3.73
N GLY A 136 -6.24 18.78 3.84
CA GLY A 136 -7.14 17.76 4.38
C GLY A 136 -7.12 16.47 3.56
N VAL A 137 -7.11 16.60 2.23
CA VAL A 137 -7.01 15.48 1.30
C VAL A 137 -5.64 14.81 1.39
N TRP A 138 -4.55 15.57 1.48
CA TRP A 138 -3.21 15.00 1.62
C TRP A 138 -3.04 14.21 2.93
N MET A 139 -3.51 14.75 4.06
CA MET A 139 -3.50 14.02 5.33
C MET A 139 -4.35 12.75 5.27
N ARG A 140 -5.48 12.78 4.55
CA ARG A 140 -6.30 11.58 4.32
C ARG A 140 -5.53 10.54 3.51
N ILE A 141 -4.87 10.95 2.42
CA ILE A 141 -4.04 10.08 1.59
C ILE A 141 -3.00 9.37 2.46
N GLU A 142 -2.23 10.13 3.24
CA GLU A 142 -1.16 9.57 4.10
C GLU A 142 -1.71 8.55 5.12
N ARG A 143 -2.92 8.78 5.65
CA ARG A 143 -3.58 7.85 6.57
C ARG A 143 -4.07 6.57 5.89
N GLU A 144 -4.48 6.64 4.63
CA GLU A 144 -5.03 5.50 3.88
C GLU A 144 -3.93 4.60 3.27
N VAL A 145 -2.74 5.14 3.04
CA VAL A 145 -1.61 4.41 2.42
C VAL A 145 -1.29 3.08 3.12
N PRO A 146 -1.16 2.99 4.46
CA PRO A 146 -0.85 1.71 5.12
C PRO A 146 -1.93 0.64 4.92
N GLN A 147 -3.20 1.05 4.94
CA GLN A 147 -4.29 0.11 4.67
C GLN A 147 -4.23 -0.38 3.23
N ARG A 148 -4.12 0.54 2.26
CA ARG A 148 -4.04 0.16 0.85
C ARG A 148 -2.81 -0.70 0.56
N GLN A 149 -1.69 -0.45 1.23
CA GLN A 149 -0.48 -1.26 1.14
C GLN A 149 -0.73 -2.72 1.53
N ALA A 150 -1.50 -2.96 2.59
CA ALA A 150 -1.85 -4.30 3.05
C ALA A 150 -2.83 -5.05 2.12
N GLU A 151 -3.56 -4.32 1.27
CA GLU A 151 -4.51 -4.86 0.29
C GLU A 151 -3.85 -5.24 -1.05
N ILE A 152 -2.60 -4.82 -1.30
CA ILE A 152 -1.90 -5.12 -2.55
C ILE A 152 -1.59 -6.62 -2.63
N ALA A 153 -2.11 -7.28 -3.66
CA ALA A 153 -1.72 -8.64 -4.00
C ALA A 153 -0.25 -8.67 -4.43
N LEU A 154 0.52 -9.58 -3.85
CA LEU A 154 1.92 -9.80 -4.22
C LEU A 154 2.01 -10.89 -5.29
N PRO A 155 2.96 -10.79 -6.23
CA PRO A 155 3.22 -11.90 -7.15
C PRO A 155 3.70 -13.14 -6.37
N GLU A 156 3.26 -14.31 -6.83
CA GLU A 156 3.70 -15.62 -6.33
C GLU A 156 5.16 -15.90 -6.67
#